data_AF-A0A0B7HBB4-F1
#
_entry.id   AF-A0A0B7HBB4-F1
#
_cell.length_a   1.000
_cell.length_b   1.000
_cell.length_c   1.000
_cell.angle_alpha   90.00
_cell.angle_beta   90.00
_cell.angle_gamma   90.00
#
_symmetry.space_group_name_H-M   'P 1'
#
loop_
_entity.id
_entity.type
_entity.pdbx_description
1 polymer ?
#
loop_
_entity_poly.entity_id
_entity_poly.type
_entity_poly.pdbx_seq_one_letter_code
_entity_poly.pdbx_strand_id
1 'polypeptide(L)'
;MEAKNETNKITNSRERTIGFLYVCIIFSVTTMLCGYILFFANNHYQSLEGKKAILEQIQRVRQFEKEQVTQMDKIQQIDKKIAQLNPALKAAYEKQEVALLLGEIRNVYTQQKWDVRYRIFDHIATFYEFQMSDKDRLWNIQQNIEKFKLDLERCRANTEIRRNNLNQQ
;
A
#
# COMPACT_ATOMS: atom_id res chain seq x y z
N MET A 1 84.98 28.19 -38.88
CA MET A 1 83.58 28.65 -39.06
C MET A 1 82.56 27.53 -38.82
N GLU A 2 82.87 26.48 -38.02
CA GLU A 2 81.98 25.32 -37.88
C GLU A 2 81.17 25.31 -36.56
N ALA A 3 81.73 25.86 -35.48
CA ALA A 3 81.09 25.83 -34.15
C ALA A 3 79.77 26.63 -34.05
N LYS A 4 79.55 27.64 -34.91
CA LYS A 4 78.35 28.50 -34.88
C LYS A 4 77.14 27.88 -35.62
N ASN A 5 77.37 26.90 -36.49
CA ASN A 5 76.32 26.26 -37.29
C ASN A 5 75.68 25.08 -36.54
N GLU A 6 76.47 24.34 -35.76
CA GLU A 6 75.95 23.26 -34.90
C GLU A 6 75.12 23.77 -33.73
N THR A 7 75.53 24.88 -33.09
CA THR A 7 74.77 25.50 -32.00
C THR A 7 73.40 26.00 -32.46
N ASN A 8 73.32 26.63 -33.64
CA ASN A 8 72.04 27.07 -34.24
C ASN A 8 71.12 25.90 -34.61
N LYS A 9 71.67 24.79 -35.08
CA LYS A 9 70.91 23.57 -35.41
C LYS A 9 70.36 22.88 -34.15
N ILE A 10 71.13 22.89 -33.06
CA ILE A 10 70.73 22.35 -31.75
C ILE A 10 69.69 23.25 -31.05
N THR A 11 69.76 24.57 -31.18
CA THR A 11 68.71 25.47 -30.64
C THR A 11 67.38 25.34 -31.40
N ASN A 12 67.41 25.21 -32.73
CA ASN A 12 66.20 25.04 -33.55
C ASN A 12 65.47 23.71 -33.26
N SER A 13 66.21 22.60 -33.08
CA SER A 13 65.59 21.31 -32.71
C SER A 13 65.02 21.30 -31.28
N ARG A 14 65.71 21.97 -30.34
CA ARG A 14 65.21 22.16 -28.97
C ARG A 14 63.96 23.03 -28.92
N GLU A 15 63.90 24.11 -29.69
CA GLU A 15 62.72 24.99 -29.78
C GLU A 15 61.50 24.25 -30.36
N ARG A 16 61.69 23.45 -31.42
CA ARG A 16 60.65 22.57 -31.98
C ARG A 16 60.16 21.51 -30.98
N THR A 17 61.06 20.96 -30.17
CA THR A 17 60.73 19.95 -29.16
C THR A 17 59.97 20.57 -27.99
N ILE A 18 60.37 21.77 -27.54
CA ILE A 18 59.67 22.54 -26.52
C ILE A 18 58.27 22.93 -27.00
N GLY A 19 58.13 23.38 -28.25
CA GLY A 19 56.82 23.66 -28.86
C GLY A 19 55.90 22.43 -28.91
N PHE A 20 56.44 21.26 -29.29
CA PHE A 20 55.68 20.01 -29.28
C PHE A 20 55.25 19.61 -27.85
N LEU A 21 56.14 19.77 -26.87
CA LEU A 21 55.86 19.50 -25.46
C LEU A 21 54.72 20.38 -24.91
N TYR A 22 54.72 21.68 -25.25
CA TYR A 22 53.64 22.59 -24.88
C TYR A 22 52.30 22.16 -25.47
N VAL A 23 52.26 21.78 -26.75
CA VAL A 23 51.04 21.30 -27.39
C VAL A 23 50.55 20.00 -26.76
N CYS A 24 51.45 19.06 -26.44
CA CYS A 24 51.10 17.81 -25.76
C CYS A 24 50.52 18.05 -24.35
N ILE A 25 51.10 18.98 -23.59
CA ILE A 25 50.61 19.33 -22.25
C ILE A 25 49.22 19.95 -22.35
N ILE A 26 49.02 20.92 -23.26
CA ILE A 26 47.72 21.57 -23.45
C ILE A 26 46.66 20.55 -23.90
N PHE A 27 47.01 19.67 -24.84
CA PHE A 27 46.11 18.61 -25.31
C PHE A 27 45.72 17.64 -24.19
N SER A 28 46.70 17.22 -23.37
CA SER A 28 46.46 16.35 -22.21
C SER A 28 45.55 16.99 -21.17
N VAL A 29 45.83 18.26 -20.80
CA VAL A 29 45.03 19.01 -19.83
C VAL A 29 43.60 19.22 -20.33
N THR A 30 43.45 19.57 -21.61
CA THR A 30 42.12 19.77 -22.23
C THR A 30 41.34 18.45 -22.26
N THR A 31 42.01 17.34 -22.59
CA THR A 31 41.39 16.00 -22.62
C THR A 31 40.98 15.55 -21.22
N MET A 32 41.82 15.78 -20.20
CA MET A 32 41.49 15.49 -18.81
C MET A 32 40.30 16.32 -18.31
N LEU A 33 40.27 17.62 -18.62
CA LEU A 33 39.15 18.50 -18.27
C LEU A 33 37.84 18.06 -18.93
N CYS A 34 37.87 17.78 -20.24
CA CYS A 34 36.70 17.29 -20.96
C CYS A 34 36.23 15.93 -20.43
N GLY A 35 37.15 15.00 -20.17
CA GLY A 35 36.84 13.69 -19.60
C GLY A 35 36.25 13.79 -18.19
N TYR A 36 36.80 14.67 -17.36
CA TYR A 36 36.31 14.92 -16.00
C TYR A 36 34.88 15.49 -16.00
N ILE A 37 34.61 16.49 -16.85
CA ILE A 37 33.28 17.09 -16.96
C ILE A 37 32.25 16.07 -17.42
N LEU A 38 32.56 15.26 -18.45
CA LEU A 38 31.64 14.24 -18.95
C LEU A 38 31.36 13.14 -17.92
N PHE A 39 32.40 12.68 -17.21
CA PHE A 39 32.26 11.64 -16.20
C PHE A 39 31.44 12.13 -14.99
N PHE A 40 31.70 13.34 -14.51
CA PHE A 40 30.98 13.89 -13.36
C PHE A 40 29.53 14.25 -13.71
N ALA A 41 29.28 14.81 -14.90
CA ALA A 41 27.92 15.12 -15.36
C ALA A 41 27.06 13.84 -15.51
N ASN A 42 27.60 12.79 -16.13
CA ASN A 42 26.87 11.54 -16.34
C ASN A 42 26.58 10.80 -15.02
N ASN A 43 27.59 10.65 -14.16
CA ASN A 43 27.42 9.94 -12.88
C ASN A 43 26.52 10.69 -11.90
N HIS A 44 26.62 12.02 -11.85
CA HIS A 44 25.76 12.82 -10.97
C HIS A 44 24.29 12.74 -11.42
N TYR A 45 24.02 12.79 -12.73
CA TYR A 45 22.67 12.68 -13.27
C TYR A 45 22.02 11.32 -12.94
N GLN A 46 22.71 10.21 -13.21
CA GLN A 46 22.18 8.87 -12.92
C GLN A 46 21.97 8.64 -11.41
N SER A 47 22.90 9.10 -10.57
CA SER A 47 22.75 8.99 -9.11
C SER A 47 21.58 9.84 -8.58
N LEU A 48 21.39 11.04 -9.13
CA LEU A 48 20.29 11.93 -8.76
C LEU A 48 18.93 11.35 -9.19
N GLU A 49 18.85 10.76 -10.38
CA GLU A 49 17.65 10.11 -10.90
C GLU A 49 17.24 8.90 -10.04
N GLY A 50 18.20 8.05 -9.67
CA GLY A 50 17.96 6.95 -8.73
C GLY A 50 17.47 7.42 -7.35
N LYS A 51 18.09 8.47 -6.80
CA LYS A 51 17.63 9.08 -5.53
C LYS A 51 16.23 9.67 -5.63
N LYS A 52 15.88 10.32 -6.73
CA LYS A 52 14.53 10.86 -6.98
C LYS A 52 13.49 9.75 -7.05
N ALA A 53 13.78 8.66 -7.77
CA ALA A 53 12.88 7.51 -7.88
C ALA A 53 12.63 6.86 -6.50
N ILE A 54 13.68 6.70 -5.68
CA ILE A 54 13.56 6.18 -4.31
C ILE A 54 12.75 7.13 -3.44
N LEU A 55 13.01 8.44 -3.52
CA LEU A 55 12.28 9.45 -2.75
C LEU A 55 10.78 9.43 -3.07
N GLU A 56 10.43 9.29 -4.35
CA GLU A 56 9.04 9.18 -4.79
C GLU A 56 8.37 7.92 -4.23
N GLN A 57 9.07 6.77 -4.24
CA GLN A 57 8.57 5.54 -3.61
C GLN A 57 8.31 5.71 -2.12
N ILE A 58 9.26 6.31 -1.39
CA ILE A 58 9.13 6.60 0.04
C ILE A 58 7.93 7.51 0.30
N GLN A 59 7.75 8.54 -0.54
CA GLN A 59 6.61 9.45 -0.43
C GLN A 59 5.28 8.72 -0.64
N ARG A 60 5.19 7.81 -1.61
CA ARG A 60 3.98 6.99 -1.81
C ARG A 60 3.69 6.09 -0.62
N VAL A 61 4.70 5.48 0.00
CA VAL A 61 4.53 4.68 1.24
C VAL A 61 4.02 5.57 2.38
N ARG A 62 4.61 6.75 2.58
CA ARG A 62 4.22 7.67 3.65
C ARG A 62 2.80 8.21 3.46
N GLN A 63 2.38 8.46 2.21
CA GLN A 63 1.00 8.84 1.90
C GLN A 63 0.03 7.71 2.26
N PHE A 64 0.36 6.47 1.90
CA PHE A 64 -0.45 5.30 2.27
C PHE A 64 -0.54 5.13 3.79
N GLU A 65 0.56 5.25 4.52
CA GLU A 65 0.58 5.17 5.99
C GLU A 65 -0.31 6.25 6.63
N LYS A 66 -0.28 7.48 6.08
CA LYS A 66 -1.16 8.56 6.53
C LYS A 66 -2.64 8.22 6.32
N GLU A 67 -3.00 7.65 5.17
CA GLU A 67 -4.36 7.19 4.90
C GLU A 67 -4.76 6.07 5.86
N GLN A 68 -3.87 5.11 6.15
CA GLN A 68 -4.13 4.04 7.13
C GLN A 68 -4.47 4.61 8.51
N VAL A 69 -3.68 5.56 9.02
CA VAL A 69 -3.93 6.21 10.32
C VAL A 69 -5.25 6.98 10.29
N THR A 70 -5.55 7.67 9.19
CA THR A 70 -6.79 8.46 9.03
C THR A 70 -8.04 7.57 9.04
N GLN A 71 -7.99 6.42 8.38
CA GLN A 71 -9.13 5.49 8.34
C GLN A 71 -9.22 4.59 9.58
N MET A 72 -8.16 4.48 10.39
CA MET A 72 -8.13 3.61 11.57
C MET A 72 -9.24 3.94 12.57
N ASP A 73 -9.48 5.22 12.82
CA ASP A 73 -10.54 5.66 13.74
C ASP A 73 -11.92 5.23 13.23
N LYS A 74 -12.19 5.36 11.93
CA LYS A 74 -13.45 4.89 11.32
C LYS A 74 -13.60 3.38 11.44
N ILE A 75 -12.53 2.62 11.23
CA ILE A 75 -12.53 1.15 11.39
C ILE A 75 -12.88 0.78 12.84
N GLN A 76 -12.28 1.44 13.83
CA GLN A 76 -12.59 1.21 15.24
C GLN A 76 -14.05 1.56 15.58
N GLN A 77 -14.58 2.65 15.00
CA GLN A 77 -15.98 3.01 15.15
C GLN A 77 -16.91 1.95 14.55
N ILE A 78 -16.60 1.43 13.37
CA ILE A 78 -17.36 0.35 12.72
C ILE A 78 -17.36 -0.90 13.59
N ASP A 79 -16.19 -1.32 14.08
CA ASP A 79 -16.05 -2.48 14.95
C ASP A 79 -16.95 -2.37 16.19
N LYS A 80 -16.90 -1.21 16.86
CA LYS A 80 -17.75 -0.92 18.01
C LYS A 80 -19.23 -0.95 17.67
N LYS A 81 -19.65 -0.34 16.55
CA LYS A 81 -21.05 -0.34 16.10
C LYS A 81 -21.54 -1.76 15.80
N ILE A 82 -20.75 -2.56 15.08
CA ILE A 82 -21.09 -3.96 14.78
C ILE A 82 -21.17 -4.80 16.07
N ALA A 83 -20.25 -4.59 17.02
CA ALA A 83 -20.28 -5.27 18.31
C ALA A 83 -21.57 -4.96 19.09
N GLN A 84 -22.01 -3.70 19.10
CA GLN A 84 -23.21 -3.23 19.79
C GLN A 84 -24.52 -3.55 19.06
N LEU A 85 -24.45 -3.85 17.76
CA LEU A 85 -25.63 -4.12 16.94
C LEU A 85 -26.43 -5.30 17.50
N ASN A 86 -27.70 -5.06 17.79
CA ASN A 86 -28.61 -6.08 18.29
C ASN A 86 -29.46 -6.67 17.14
N PRO A 87 -29.23 -7.93 16.74
CA PRO A 87 -29.96 -8.53 15.63
C PRO A 87 -31.46 -8.71 15.91
N ALA A 88 -31.87 -8.77 17.19
CA ALA A 88 -33.26 -8.93 17.59
C ALA A 88 -34.12 -7.72 17.20
N LEU A 89 -33.55 -6.51 17.27
CA LEU A 89 -34.26 -5.26 17.04
C LEU A 89 -34.39 -4.91 15.55
N LYS A 90 -33.78 -5.70 14.65
CA LYS A 90 -33.72 -5.44 13.19
C LYS A 90 -33.53 -3.95 12.87
N ALA A 91 -32.57 -3.31 13.53
CA ALA A 91 -32.29 -1.89 13.39
C ALA A 91 -31.69 -1.60 12.01
N ALA A 92 -32.56 -1.49 10.99
CA ALA A 92 -32.16 -1.25 9.61
C ALA A 92 -31.33 0.04 9.46
N TYR A 93 -31.65 1.06 10.27
CA TYR A 93 -30.92 2.31 10.33
C TYR A 93 -29.45 2.11 10.77
N GLU A 94 -29.21 1.35 11.84
CA GLU A 94 -27.84 1.11 12.34
C GLU A 94 -26.99 0.33 11.31
N LYS A 95 -27.61 -0.64 10.62
CA LYS A 95 -26.95 -1.39 9.55
C LYS A 95 -26.61 -0.50 8.36
N GLN A 96 -27.53 0.40 7.99
CA GLN A 96 -27.31 1.34 6.90
C GLN A 96 -26.18 2.32 7.24
N GLU A 97 -26.11 2.82 8.47
CA GLU A 97 -25.03 3.69 8.92
C GLU A 97 -23.67 2.98 8.82
N VAL A 98 -23.56 1.74 9.29
CA VAL A 98 -22.35 0.93 9.15
C VAL A 98 -22.01 0.70 7.67
N ALA A 99 -22.99 0.41 6.82
CA ALA A 99 -22.77 0.23 5.39
C ALA A 99 -22.24 1.51 4.70
N LEU A 100 -22.70 2.69 5.13
CA LEU A 100 -22.17 3.98 4.65
C LEU A 100 -20.70 4.15 5.04
N LEU A 101 -20.35 3.91 6.30
CA LEU A 101 -18.97 4.00 6.78
C LEU A 101 -18.03 3.02 6.04
N LEU A 102 -18.50 1.80 5.77
CA LEU A 102 -17.77 0.82 4.97
C LEU A 102 -17.58 1.27 3.51
N GLY A 103 -18.60 1.93 2.94
CA GLY A 103 -18.51 2.57 1.63
C GLY A 103 -17.45 3.67 1.56
N GLU A 104 -17.32 4.48 2.62
CA GLU A 104 -16.26 5.50 2.71
C GLU A 104 -14.86 4.88 2.73
N ILE A 105 -14.67 3.80 3.49
CA ILE A 105 -13.39 3.07 3.52
C ILE A 105 -13.09 2.50 2.14
N ARG A 106 -14.07 1.86 1.48
CA ARG A 106 -13.92 1.32 0.13
C ARG A 106 -13.63 2.41 -0.92
N ASN A 107 -14.13 3.63 -0.70
CA ASN A 107 -13.86 4.75 -1.59
C ASN A 107 -12.36 5.13 -1.61
N VAL A 108 -11.64 4.94 -0.50
CA VAL A 108 -10.18 5.13 -0.46
C VAL A 108 -9.50 4.21 -1.48
N TYR A 109 -9.86 2.93 -1.54
CA TYR A 109 -9.35 2.08 -2.63
C TYR A 109 -9.77 2.59 -4.02
N THR A 110 -11.02 3.03 -4.17
CA THR A 110 -11.56 3.46 -5.46
C THR A 110 -10.84 4.68 -6.04
N GLN A 111 -10.41 5.61 -5.19
CA GLN A 111 -9.66 6.80 -5.59
C GLN A 111 -8.20 6.50 -5.95
N GLN A 112 -7.60 5.48 -5.33
CA GLN A 112 -6.20 5.10 -5.55
C GLN A 112 -6.05 3.69 -6.17
N LYS A 113 -6.95 3.34 -7.11
CA LYS A 113 -6.98 2.00 -7.77
C LYS A 113 -5.68 1.56 -8.42
N TRP A 114 -4.82 2.50 -8.82
CA TRP A 114 -3.54 2.21 -9.46
C TRP A 114 -2.50 1.64 -8.49
N ASP A 115 -2.68 1.83 -7.17
CA ASP A 115 -1.78 1.31 -6.14
C ASP A 115 -2.39 0.08 -5.45
N VAL A 116 -1.77 -1.08 -5.65
CA VAL A 116 -2.23 -2.37 -5.11
C VAL A 116 -2.35 -2.37 -3.58
N ARG A 117 -1.57 -1.54 -2.88
CA ARG A 117 -1.58 -1.46 -1.40
C ARG A 117 -2.92 -0.99 -0.87
N TYR A 118 -3.61 -0.13 -1.61
CA TYR A 118 -4.91 0.42 -1.22
C TYR A 118 -6.03 -0.62 -1.26
N ARG A 119 -5.81 -1.78 -1.89
CA ARG A 119 -6.76 -2.90 -1.90
C ARG A 119 -7.12 -3.39 -0.49
N ILE A 120 -6.26 -3.15 0.51
CA ILE A 120 -6.54 -3.48 1.90
C ILE A 120 -7.83 -2.81 2.40
N PHE A 121 -8.14 -1.58 1.97
CA PHE A 121 -9.35 -0.88 2.40
C PHE A 121 -10.62 -1.55 1.88
N ASP A 122 -10.59 -2.05 0.64
CA ASP A 122 -11.70 -2.83 0.08
C ASP A 122 -11.87 -4.18 0.79
N HIS A 123 -10.76 -4.86 1.11
CA HIS A 123 -10.79 -6.11 1.88
C HIS A 123 -11.33 -5.90 3.30
N ILE A 124 -10.93 -4.82 3.97
CA ILE A 124 -11.43 -4.47 5.31
C ILE A 124 -12.94 -4.19 5.25
N ALA A 125 -13.39 -3.40 4.27
CA ALA A 125 -14.81 -3.11 4.11
C ALA A 125 -15.61 -4.41 3.91
N THR A 126 -15.13 -5.28 3.04
CA THR A 126 -15.76 -6.58 2.75
C THR A 126 -15.77 -7.51 3.96
N PHE A 127 -14.69 -7.53 4.75
CA PHE A 127 -14.60 -8.32 5.97
C PHE A 127 -15.71 -7.94 6.97
N TYR A 128 -15.89 -6.64 7.21
CA TYR A 128 -16.92 -6.16 8.14
C TYR A 128 -18.35 -6.32 7.61
N GLU A 129 -18.56 -6.26 6.29
CA GLU A 129 -19.84 -6.64 5.68
C GLU A 129 -20.20 -8.09 5.97
N PHE A 130 -19.24 -9.01 5.83
CA PHE A 130 -19.43 -10.41 6.18
C PHE A 130 -19.66 -10.61 7.66
N GLN A 131 -18.88 -9.96 8.52
CA GLN A 131 -19.07 -10.05 9.97
C GLN A 131 -20.48 -9.63 10.41
N MET A 132 -21.01 -8.54 9.83
CA MET A 132 -22.37 -8.09 10.11
C MET A 132 -23.41 -9.09 9.63
N SER A 133 -23.27 -9.60 8.41
CA SER A 133 -24.17 -10.63 7.84
C SER A 133 -24.15 -11.93 8.65
N ASP A 134 -22.97 -12.37 9.08
CA ASP A 134 -22.82 -13.59 9.88
C ASP A 134 -23.48 -13.44 11.25
N LYS A 135 -23.36 -12.26 11.88
CA LYS A 135 -24.04 -11.98 13.15
C LYS A 135 -25.56 -12.11 13.05
N ASP A 136 -26.16 -11.59 11.97
CA ASP A 136 -27.59 -11.75 11.70
C ASP A 136 -27.97 -13.21 11.47
N ARG A 137 -27.16 -13.92 10.67
CA ARG A 137 -27.39 -15.32 10.34
C ARG A 137 -27.35 -16.20 11.58
N LEU A 138 -26.31 -16.05 12.40
CA LEU A 138 -26.14 -16.81 13.65
C LEU A 138 -27.30 -16.55 14.61
N TRP A 139 -27.72 -15.29 14.73
CA TRP A 139 -28.89 -14.95 15.53
C TRP A 139 -30.16 -15.67 15.04
N ASN A 140 -30.45 -15.62 13.75
CA ASN A 140 -31.63 -16.28 13.19
C ASN A 140 -31.58 -17.80 13.38
N ILE A 141 -30.41 -18.41 13.24
CA ILE A 141 -30.21 -19.84 13.53
C ILE A 141 -30.52 -20.14 15.00
N GLN A 142 -29.98 -19.35 15.93
CA GLN A 142 -30.23 -19.50 17.37
C GLN A 142 -31.73 -19.42 17.69
N GLN A 143 -32.42 -18.41 17.15
CA GLN A 143 -33.87 -18.23 17.36
C GLN A 143 -34.69 -19.39 16.81
N ASN A 144 -34.31 -19.93 15.64
CA ASN A 144 -34.96 -21.09 15.07
C ASN A 144 -34.75 -22.34 15.93
N ILE A 145 -33.54 -22.56 16.45
CA ILE A 145 -33.24 -23.69 17.35
C ILE A 145 -34.11 -23.62 18.61
N GLU A 146 -34.17 -22.47 19.26
CA GLU A 146 -35.01 -22.29 20.47
C GLU A 146 -36.49 -22.53 20.17
N LYS A 147 -36.99 -22.01 19.04
CA LYS A 147 -38.37 -22.25 18.59
C LYS A 147 -38.63 -23.74 18.36
N PHE A 148 -37.75 -24.44 17.65
CA PHE A 148 -37.93 -25.87 17.38
C PHE A 148 -37.88 -26.70 18.66
N LYS A 149 -37.06 -26.32 19.63
CA LYS A 149 -37.02 -26.97 20.94
C LYS A 149 -38.37 -26.86 21.65
N LEU A 150 -38.94 -25.64 21.71
CA LEU A 150 -40.25 -25.41 22.32
C LEU A 150 -41.37 -26.17 21.58
N ASP A 151 -41.34 -26.18 20.25
CA ASP A 151 -42.33 -26.91 19.45
C ASP A 151 -42.25 -28.43 19.69
N LEU A 152 -41.04 -28.98 19.82
CA LEU A 152 -40.83 -30.40 20.15
C LEU A 152 -41.29 -30.75 21.56
N GLU A 153 -40.99 -29.91 22.56
CA GLU A 153 -41.46 -30.09 23.94
C GLU A 153 -43.00 -30.05 24.01
N ARG A 154 -43.63 -29.11 23.31
CA ARG A 154 -45.09 -29.00 23.21
C ARG A 154 -45.70 -30.22 22.53
N CYS A 155 -45.09 -30.72 21.46
CA CYS A 155 -45.53 -31.92 20.76
C CYS A 155 -45.46 -33.16 21.67
N ARG A 156 -44.35 -33.31 22.41
CA ARG A 156 -44.16 -34.40 23.38
C ARG A 156 -45.23 -34.36 24.48
N ALA A 157 -45.42 -33.20 25.12
CA ALA A 157 -46.43 -33.03 26.17
C ALA A 157 -47.85 -33.36 25.68
N ASN A 158 -48.23 -32.85 24.51
CA ASN A 158 -49.54 -33.15 23.91
C ASN A 158 -49.72 -34.65 23.61
N THR A 159 -48.65 -35.32 23.16
CA THR A 159 -48.66 -36.75 22.88
C THR A 159 -48.81 -37.56 24.17
N GLU A 160 -48.14 -37.16 25.25
CA GLU A 160 -48.23 -37.79 26.57
C GLU A 160 -49.62 -37.63 27.19
N ILE A 161 -50.20 -36.43 27.11
CA ILE A 161 -51.59 -36.16 27.53
C ILE A 161 -52.57 -37.08 26.77
N ARG A 162 -52.43 -37.18 25.44
CA ARG A 162 -53.29 -38.08 24.64
C ARG A 162 -53.12 -39.54 25.04
N ARG A 163 -51.91 -40.00 25.33
CA ARG A 163 -51.64 -41.37 25.78
C ARG A 163 -52.31 -41.65 27.13
N ASN A 164 -52.21 -40.72 28.07
CA ASN A 164 -52.81 -40.88 29.40
C ASN A 164 -54.33 -40.94 29.32
N ASN A 165 -54.95 -40.12 28.47
CA ASN A 165 -56.40 -40.15 28.25
C ASN A 165 -56.90 -41.47 27.66
N LEU A 166 -56.12 -42.11 26.76
CA LEU A 166 -56.46 -43.41 26.18
C LEU A 166 -56.34 -44.56 27.20
N ASN A 167 -55.42 -44.47 28.15
CA ASN A 167 -55.22 -45.49 29.19
C ASN A 167 -56.21 -45.40 30.36
N GLN A 168 -57.01 -44.33 30.42
CA GLN A 168 -58.04 -44.10 31.44
C GLN A 168 -59.46 -44.44 30.96
N GLN A 169 -59.61 -44.89 29.71
CA GLN A 169 -60.83 -45.47 29.15
C GLN A 169 -60.75 -47.00 29.19
#